data_AF-A0A1G9A659-F1
#
_entry.id   AF-A0A1G9A659-F1
#
_cell.length_a   1.000
_cell.length_b   1.000
_cell.length_c   1.000
_cell.angle_alpha   90.00
_cell.angle_beta   90.00
_cell.angle_gamma   90.00
#
_symmetry.space_group_name_H-M   'P 1'
#
loop_
_entity.id
_entity.type
_entity.pdbx_description
1 polymer ?
#
loop_
_entity_poly.entity_id
_entity_poly.type
_entity_poly.pdbx_seq_one_letter_code
_entity_poly.pdbx_strand_id
1 'polypeptide(L)'
;MDWLNDYEQELRAVFQECKAIISGFPEPLDSRGLTYLEQFDVFEARSKKNYICYLLPFWLRSEYGLDAGQTHSMSSGNVLLMLYFFLQDDLMDNRSSSAAELLPLANLLYAEFLELYRPLFPAESSFWTHFKRYLFEWADSVSGEKDGDYYFNDRSRIAGKAAPLKLSAIAALLLAGLESSIAAAEEAVQEVLITLQMLDDYEDWEEDLADGSYNCLLSLVRHRLHPQDDKAVLSPDKVRAFIYTYGGLREYAAAAAANHERLISGVFRINGLTAFHQMLADNLRQIAAAIEAEKLLLKEGGLQYWLSRHMKEELSSNNSDNNQK
;
A
#
# COMPACT_ATOMS: atom_id res chain seq x y z
N MET A 1 -13.29 -7.70 -14.88
CA MET A 1 -12.86 -8.34 -13.62
C MET A 1 -12.94 -7.26 -12.57
N ASP A 2 -13.75 -7.49 -11.54
CA ASP A 2 -13.78 -6.63 -10.38
C ASP A 2 -12.65 -7.10 -9.47
N TRP A 3 -11.55 -6.33 -9.41
CA TRP A 3 -10.31 -6.76 -8.76
C TRP A 3 -10.48 -7.07 -7.26
N LEU A 4 -11.56 -6.58 -6.64
CA LEU A 4 -11.90 -6.78 -5.23
C LEU A 4 -13.11 -7.72 -5.06
N ASN A 5 -14.26 -7.38 -5.67
CA ASN A 5 -15.52 -8.05 -5.35
C ASN A 5 -15.57 -9.51 -5.82
N ASP A 6 -14.76 -9.88 -6.81
CA ASP A 6 -14.66 -11.26 -7.31
C ASP A 6 -14.06 -12.22 -6.27
N TYR A 7 -13.45 -11.72 -5.18
CA TYR A 7 -12.72 -12.50 -4.18
C TYR A 7 -13.25 -12.35 -2.74
N GLU A 8 -14.43 -11.77 -2.55
CA GLU A 8 -14.96 -11.46 -1.21
C GLU A 8 -15.06 -12.71 -0.32
N GLN A 9 -15.54 -13.82 -0.87
CA GLN A 9 -15.70 -15.06 -0.12
C GLN A 9 -14.35 -15.66 0.29
N GLU A 10 -13.38 -15.67 -0.63
CA GLU A 10 -12.02 -16.11 -0.32
C GLU A 10 -11.38 -15.22 0.76
N LEU A 11 -11.55 -13.90 0.70
CA LEU A 11 -11.03 -12.98 1.71
C LEU A 11 -11.66 -13.23 3.08
N ARG A 12 -12.98 -13.46 3.15
CA ARG A 12 -13.63 -13.84 4.41
C ARG A 12 -13.01 -15.11 4.98
N ALA A 13 -12.77 -16.12 4.14
CA ALA A 13 -12.14 -17.35 4.60
C ALA A 13 -10.71 -17.11 5.12
N VAL A 14 -9.90 -16.30 4.43
CA VAL A 14 -8.53 -15.95 4.85
C VAL A 14 -8.53 -15.28 6.23
N PHE A 15 -9.35 -14.23 6.42
CA PHE A 15 -9.41 -13.55 7.71
C PHE A 15 -9.96 -14.44 8.83
N GLN A 16 -10.87 -15.38 8.53
CA GLN A 16 -11.32 -16.38 9.50
C GLN A 16 -10.21 -17.36 9.89
N GLU A 17 -9.39 -17.81 8.92
CA GLU A 17 -8.22 -18.66 9.21
C GLU A 17 -7.20 -17.92 10.08
N CYS A 18 -6.86 -16.67 9.74
CA CYS A 18 -5.95 -15.85 10.56
C CYS A 18 -6.50 -15.64 11.98
N LYS A 19 -7.80 -15.37 12.14
CA LYS A 19 -8.44 -15.27 13.47
C LYS A 19 -8.33 -16.58 14.24
N ALA A 20 -8.54 -17.72 13.59
CA ALA A 20 -8.43 -19.03 14.22
C ALA A 20 -7.00 -19.32 14.69
N ILE A 21 -5.99 -19.02 13.86
CA ILE A 21 -4.57 -19.16 14.21
C ILE A 21 -4.23 -18.29 15.42
N ILE A 22 -4.54 -16.98 15.36
CA ILE A 22 -4.19 -16.03 16.42
C ILE A 22 -4.92 -16.35 17.74
N SER A 23 -6.16 -16.86 17.66
CA SER A 23 -6.89 -17.31 18.86
C SER A 23 -6.23 -18.50 19.57
N GLY A 24 -5.30 -19.20 18.92
CA GLY A 24 -4.50 -20.26 19.50
C GLY A 24 -3.24 -19.78 20.25
N PHE A 25 -2.92 -18.49 20.21
CA PHE A 25 -1.76 -17.93 20.91
C PHE A 25 -1.95 -17.93 22.44
N PRO A 26 -0.85 -17.90 23.23
CA PRO A 26 -0.96 -17.82 24.68
C PRO A 26 -1.47 -16.44 25.13
N GLU A 27 -2.29 -16.40 26.19
CA GLU A 27 -2.73 -15.15 26.81
C GLU A 27 -1.51 -14.31 27.30
N PRO A 28 -1.47 -12.98 27.08
CA PRO A 28 -2.51 -12.13 26.47
C PRO A 28 -2.34 -11.89 24.96
N LEU A 29 -1.48 -12.66 24.28
CA LEU A 29 -1.11 -12.41 22.87
C LEU A 29 -2.23 -12.75 21.89
N ASP A 30 -3.13 -13.67 22.26
CA ASP A 30 -4.35 -14.01 21.53
C ASP A 30 -5.25 -12.78 21.32
N SER A 31 -5.75 -12.21 22.41
CA SER A 31 -6.68 -11.07 22.42
C SER A 31 -6.04 -9.83 21.82
N ARG A 32 -4.75 -9.60 22.09
CA ARG A 32 -3.97 -8.52 21.48
C ARG A 32 -3.82 -8.70 19.98
N GLY A 33 -3.48 -9.91 19.52
CA GLY A 33 -3.36 -10.23 18.12
C GLY A 33 -4.69 -10.07 17.36
N LEU A 34 -5.80 -10.50 17.95
CA LEU A 34 -7.13 -10.35 17.35
C LEU A 34 -7.51 -8.86 17.23
N THR A 35 -7.31 -8.09 18.30
CA THR A 35 -7.54 -6.64 18.30
C THR A 35 -6.67 -5.93 17.25
N TYR A 36 -5.44 -6.40 17.06
CA TYR A 36 -4.54 -5.84 16.07
C TYR A 36 -4.98 -6.20 14.64
N LEU A 37 -5.34 -7.46 14.38
CA LEU A 37 -5.86 -7.93 13.09
C LEU A 37 -7.11 -7.17 12.64
N GLU A 38 -8.04 -6.85 13.56
CA GLU A 38 -9.28 -6.11 13.26
C GLU A 38 -9.02 -4.75 12.60
N GLN A 39 -7.87 -4.11 12.86
CA GLN A 39 -7.49 -2.83 12.24
C GLN A 39 -7.20 -2.96 10.75
N PHE A 40 -6.98 -4.17 10.25
CA PHE A 40 -6.62 -4.46 8.86
C PHE A 40 -7.67 -5.34 8.16
N ASP A 41 -8.72 -5.75 8.87
CA ASP A 41 -9.81 -6.54 8.30
C ASP A 41 -10.62 -5.70 7.31
N VAL A 42 -10.64 -6.14 6.04
CA VAL A 42 -11.26 -5.40 4.93
C VAL A 42 -12.76 -5.16 5.09
N PHE A 43 -13.40 -5.94 5.95
CA PHE A 43 -14.83 -5.85 6.22
C PHE A 43 -15.15 -4.86 7.35
N GLU A 44 -14.14 -4.37 8.06
CA GLU A 44 -14.30 -3.36 9.10
C GLU A 44 -14.32 -1.94 8.49
N ALA A 45 -15.23 -1.09 9.00
CA ALA A 45 -15.52 0.22 8.41
C ALA A 45 -14.35 1.21 8.46
N ARG A 46 -13.35 0.97 9.32
CA ARG A 46 -12.20 1.86 9.56
C ARG A 46 -10.85 1.17 9.34
N SER A 47 -10.80 0.10 8.56
CA SER A 47 -9.54 -0.63 8.38
C SER A 47 -8.52 0.07 7.49
N LYS A 48 -7.25 -0.08 7.84
CA LYS A 48 -6.09 0.27 7.00
C LYS A 48 -5.94 -0.81 5.92
N LYS A 49 -6.61 -0.61 4.79
CA LYS A 49 -6.76 -1.65 3.76
C LYS A 49 -5.47 -1.84 2.96
N ASN A 50 -4.79 -2.97 3.18
CA ASN A 50 -3.64 -3.39 2.36
C ASN A 50 -4.04 -4.41 1.27
N TYR A 51 -4.81 -3.96 0.30
CA TYR A 51 -5.47 -4.81 -0.71
C TYR A 51 -4.53 -5.78 -1.43
N ILE A 52 -3.37 -5.29 -1.86
CA ILE A 52 -2.40 -6.09 -2.60
C ILE A 52 -1.86 -7.26 -1.78
N CYS A 53 -1.72 -7.11 -0.45
CA CYS A 53 -1.17 -8.13 0.43
C CYS A 53 -1.96 -9.45 0.38
N TYR A 54 -3.29 -9.37 0.52
CA TYR A 54 -4.14 -10.56 0.56
C TYR A 54 -4.76 -10.90 -0.81
N LEU A 55 -4.86 -9.98 -1.77
CA LEU A 55 -5.43 -10.27 -3.09
C LEU A 55 -4.43 -10.77 -4.14
N LEU A 56 -3.15 -10.42 -4.02
CA LEU A 56 -2.16 -10.80 -5.03
C LEU A 56 -2.11 -12.32 -5.31
N PRO A 57 -2.15 -13.22 -4.30
CA PRO A 57 -2.26 -14.66 -4.55
C PRO A 57 -3.47 -15.05 -5.42
N PHE A 58 -4.63 -14.41 -5.23
CA PHE A 58 -5.84 -14.73 -5.98
C PHE A 58 -5.82 -14.20 -7.41
N TRP A 59 -5.23 -13.02 -7.64
CA TRP A 59 -5.01 -12.50 -9.00
C TRP A 59 -4.06 -13.38 -9.81
N LEU A 60 -3.11 -14.02 -9.15
CA LEU A 60 -2.13 -14.93 -9.76
C LEU A 60 -2.73 -16.31 -10.06
N ARG A 61 -3.84 -16.69 -9.40
CA ARG A 61 -4.43 -18.04 -9.46
C ARG A 61 -4.68 -18.53 -10.88
N SER A 62 -5.47 -17.79 -11.65
CA SER A 62 -5.88 -18.20 -12.99
C SER A 62 -4.76 -18.06 -14.03
N GLU A 63 -3.90 -17.07 -13.85
CA GLU A 63 -2.80 -16.78 -14.79
C GLU A 63 -1.67 -17.81 -14.69
N TYR A 64 -1.48 -18.42 -13.52
CA TYR A 64 -0.41 -19.39 -13.25
C TYR A 64 -0.89 -20.80 -12.88
N GLY A 65 -2.20 -21.06 -12.94
CA GLY A 65 -2.76 -22.39 -12.70
C GLY A 65 -2.57 -22.89 -11.27
N LEU A 66 -2.54 -21.99 -10.29
CA LEU A 66 -2.45 -22.34 -8.87
C LEU A 66 -3.77 -22.94 -8.39
N ASP A 67 -3.70 -23.88 -7.45
CA ASP A 67 -4.89 -24.41 -6.82
C ASP A 67 -5.43 -23.47 -5.72
N ALA A 68 -6.70 -23.65 -5.35
CA ALA A 68 -7.36 -22.81 -4.36
C ALA A 68 -6.68 -22.87 -2.99
N GLY A 69 -6.19 -24.05 -2.58
CA GLY A 69 -5.49 -24.25 -1.31
C GLY A 69 -4.17 -23.49 -1.26
N GLN A 70 -3.36 -23.55 -2.32
CA GLN A 70 -2.12 -22.78 -2.45
C GLN A 70 -2.38 -21.29 -2.28
N THR A 71 -3.34 -20.74 -3.03
CA THR A 71 -3.64 -19.29 -2.96
C THR A 71 -4.22 -18.85 -1.62
N HIS A 72 -5.00 -19.73 -0.97
CA HIS A 72 -5.51 -19.49 0.38
C HIS A 72 -4.37 -19.44 1.41
N SER A 73 -3.52 -20.47 1.45
CA SER A 73 -2.36 -20.51 2.36
C SER A 73 -1.39 -19.35 2.14
N MET A 74 -1.15 -18.97 0.88
CA MET A 74 -0.35 -17.79 0.55
C MET A 74 -0.98 -16.51 1.09
N SER A 75 -2.28 -16.31 0.86
CA SER A 75 -2.99 -15.10 1.32
C SER A 75 -3.03 -15.01 2.85
N SER A 76 -3.35 -16.10 3.56
CA SER A 76 -3.32 -16.16 5.02
C SER A 76 -1.91 -15.92 5.59
N GLY A 77 -0.89 -16.51 4.97
CA GLY A 77 0.50 -16.27 5.36
C GLY A 77 0.93 -14.83 5.14
N ASN A 78 0.51 -14.20 4.04
CA ASN A 78 0.78 -12.79 3.79
C ASN A 78 0.14 -11.88 4.85
N VAL A 79 -1.09 -12.16 5.28
CA VAL A 79 -1.75 -11.37 6.34
C VAL A 79 -0.93 -11.44 7.63
N LEU A 80 -0.52 -12.64 8.06
CA LEU A 80 0.31 -12.82 9.25
C LEU A 80 1.67 -12.12 9.13
N LEU A 81 2.30 -12.22 7.95
CA LEU A 81 3.58 -11.56 7.66
C LEU A 81 3.45 -10.03 7.63
N MET A 82 2.35 -9.50 7.09
CA MET A 82 2.04 -8.07 7.11
C MET A 82 1.89 -7.56 8.55
N LEU A 83 1.11 -8.25 9.39
CA LEU A 83 0.98 -7.89 10.80
C LEU A 83 2.34 -7.92 11.52
N TYR A 84 3.19 -8.89 11.19
CA TYR A 84 4.56 -8.96 11.73
C TYR A 84 5.40 -7.72 11.40
N PHE A 85 5.35 -7.21 10.17
CA PHE A 85 6.07 -6.00 9.79
C PHE A 85 5.44 -4.74 10.40
N PHE A 86 4.11 -4.62 10.39
CA PHE A 86 3.43 -3.48 10.99
C PHE A 86 3.66 -3.36 12.50
N LEU A 87 3.73 -4.47 13.23
CA LEU A 87 4.09 -4.43 14.66
C LEU A 87 5.52 -3.92 14.90
N GLN A 88 6.44 -4.18 13.97
CA GLN A 88 7.80 -3.67 14.05
C GLN A 88 7.85 -2.19 13.71
N ASP A 89 7.16 -1.76 12.66
CA ASP A 89 7.05 -0.35 12.27
C ASP A 89 6.40 0.46 13.40
N ASP A 90 5.27 0.00 13.97
CA ASP A 90 4.61 0.62 15.12
C ASP A 90 5.54 0.73 16.36
N LEU A 91 6.47 -0.20 16.53
CA LEU A 91 7.45 -0.14 17.62
C LEU A 91 8.57 0.87 17.34
N MET A 92 8.98 1.02 16.08
CA MET A 92 10.01 1.97 15.67
C MET A 92 9.49 3.41 15.68
N ASP A 93 8.25 3.62 15.26
CA ASP A 93 7.68 4.95 15.06
C ASP A 93 6.99 5.48 16.32
N ASN A 94 6.30 4.63 17.08
CA ASN A 94 5.57 5.06 18.28
C ASN A 94 6.37 4.82 19.56
N ARG A 95 6.85 5.92 20.17
CA ARG A 95 7.61 5.92 21.43
C ARG A 95 6.83 5.39 22.65
N SER A 96 5.51 5.28 22.57
CA SER A 96 4.67 4.74 23.65
C SER A 96 4.44 3.23 23.54
N SER A 97 4.79 2.61 22.41
CA SER A 97 4.69 1.17 22.19
C SER A 97 5.63 0.39 23.10
N SER A 98 5.13 -0.69 23.71
CA SER A 98 5.95 -1.55 24.56
C SER A 98 6.56 -2.71 23.77
N ALA A 99 7.89 -2.73 23.66
CA ALA A 99 8.62 -3.83 23.02
C ALA A 99 8.28 -5.20 23.63
N ALA A 100 8.05 -5.25 24.95
CA ALA A 100 7.67 -6.48 25.65
C ALA A 100 6.28 -7.00 25.26
N GLU A 101 5.44 -6.14 24.68
CA GLU A 101 4.10 -6.50 24.23
C GLU A 101 4.05 -6.85 22.74
N LEU A 102 4.74 -6.07 21.89
CA LEU A 102 4.67 -6.23 20.45
C LEU A 102 5.62 -7.33 19.92
N LEU A 103 6.84 -7.45 20.45
CA LEU A 103 7.83 -8.40 19.91
C LEU A 103 7.44 -9.88 20.09
N PRO A 104 6.87 -10.32 21.23
CA PRO A 104 6.40 -11.70 21.34
C PRO A 104 5.28 -12.02 20.36
N LEU A 105 4.33 -11.09 20.16
CA LEU A 105 3.24 -11.25 19.20
C LEU A 105 3.80 -11.33 17.76
N ALA A 106 4.70 -10.41 17.40
CA ALA A 106 5.36 -10.40 16.10
C ALA A 106 6.06 -11.75 15.81
N ASN A 107 6.80 -12.29 16.78
CA ASN A 107 7.48 -13.57 16.62
C ASN A 107 6.51 -14.75 16.38
N LEU A 108 5.35 -14.77 17.04
CA LEU A 108 4.34 -15.80 16.80
C LEU A 108 3.73 -15.68 15.41
N LEU A 109 3.38 -14.46 14.98
CA LEU A 109 2.88 -14.21 13.62
C LEU A 109 3.87 -14.65 12.55
N TYR A 110 5.16 -14.36 12.74
CA TYR A 110 6.22 -14.79 11.84
C TYR A 110 6.37 -16.32 11.80
N ALA A 111 6.28 -16.99 12.95
CA ALA A 111 6.34 -18.44 13.02
C ALA A 111 5.17 -19.10 12.26
N GLU A 112 3.95 -18.59 12.42
CA GLU A 112 2.77 -19.10 11.73
C GLU A 112 2.81 -18.83 10.21
N PHE A 113 3.32 -17.67 9.79
CA PHE A 113 3.61 -17.43 8.37
C PHE A 113 4.52 -18.53 7.80
N LEU A 114 5.58 -18.92 8.51
CA LEU A 114 6.48 -19.98 8.06
C LEU A 114 5.77 -21.34 7.99
N GLU A 115 4.88 -21.66 8.94
CA GLU A 115 4.11 -22.91 8.92
C GLU A 115 3.17 -22.99 7.71
N LEU A 116 2.63 -21.87 7.22
CA LEU A 116 1.82 -21.84 6.00
C LEU A 116 2.65 -21.96 4.72
N TYR A 117 3.87 -21.42 4.70
CA TYR A 117 4.71 -21.41 3.49
C TYR A 117 5.64 -22.62 3.34
N ARG A 118 6.06 -23.27 4.45
CA ARG A 118 6.93 -24.45 4.43
C ARG A 118 6.35 -25.64 3.62
N PRO A 119 5.04 -25.95 3.68
CA PRO A 119 4.46 -27.00 2.86
C PRO A 119 4.50 -26.71 1.35
N LEU A 120 4.55 -25.43 0.97
CA LEU A 120 4.55 -25.00 -0.44
C LEU A 120 5.94 -25.08 -1.06
N PHE A 121 7.00 -24.94 -0.25
CA PHE A 121 8.38 -24.83 -0.75
C PHE A 121 9.35 -25.73 0.04
N PRO A 122 10.06 -26.66 -0.63
CA PRO A 122 11.13 -27.42 0.02
C PRO A 122 12.24 -26.48 0.53
N ALA A 123 13.06 -26.96 1.48
CA ALA A 123 14.11 -26.15 2.12
C ALA A 123 15.14 -25.62 1.11
N GLU A 124 15.36 -26.32 0.01
CA GLU A 124 16.30 -25.98 -1.06
C GLU A 124 15.70 -25.05 -2.11
N SER A 125 14.41 -24.71 -2.01
CA SER A 125 13.76 -23.80 -2.95
C SER A 125 14.41 -22.42 -2.96
N SER A 126 14.57 -21.85 -4.16
CA SER A 126 15.01 -20.46 -4.35
C SER A 126 14.07 -19.45 -3.68
N PHE A 127 12.83 -19.85 -3.37
CA PHE A 127 11.86 -19.06 -2.59
C PHE A 127 12.49 -18.42 -1.34
N TRP A 128 13.19 -19.22 -0.53
CA TRP A 128 13.79 -18.76 0.72
C TRP A 128 14.95 -17.78 0.48
N THR A 129 15.63 -17.89 -0.66
CA THR A 129 16.67 -16.93 -1.07
C THR A 129 16.06 -15.58 -1.42
N HIS A 130 14.96 -15.57 -2.17
CA HIS A 130 14.21 -14.33 -2.47
C HIS A 130 13.62 -13.71 -1.20
N PHE A 131 13.02 -14.52 -0.34
CA PHE A 131 12.47 -14.04 0.94
C PHE A 131 13.54 -13.34 1.79
N LYS A 132 14.72 -13.97 1.93
CA LYS A 132 15.86 -13.36 2.63
C LYS A 132 16.31 -12.04 2.00
N ARG A 133 16.30 -11.93 0.67
CA ARG A 133 16.62 -10.68 -0.02
C ARG A 133 15.61 -9.58 0.33
N TYR A 134 14.31 -9.88 0.32
CA TYR A 134 13.28 -8.90 0.68
C TYR A 134 13.35 -8.47 2.14
N LEU A 135 13.75 -9.38 3.05
CA LEU A 135 14.04 -9.02 4.44
C LEU A 135 15.20 -8.03 4.55
N PHE A 136 16.26 -8.20 3.75
CA PHE A 136 17.36 -7.23 3.70
C PHE A 136 16.96 -5.90 3.08
N GLU A 137 16.17 -5.90 2.01
CA GLU A 137 15.62 -4.68 1.41
C GLU A 137 14.76 -3.90 2.42
N TRP A 138 13.86 -4.60 3.14
CA TRP A 138 13.04 -4.02 4.19
C TRP A 138 13.91 -3.43 5.31
N ALA A 139 14.84 -4.22 5.86
CA ALA A 139 15.69 -3.80 6.97
C ALA A 139 16.57 -2.59 6.63
N ASP A 140 17.14 -2.56 5.42
CA ASP A 140 17.90 -1.41 4.91
C ASP A 140 17.03 -0.17 4.77
N SER A 141 15.78 -0.34 4.32
CA SER A 141 14.84 0.77 4.12
C SER A 141 14.39 1.40 5.44
N VAL A 142 13.93 0.59 6.41
CA VAL A 142 13.48 1.10 7.72
C VAL A 142 14.64 1.67 8.56
N SER A 143 15.88 1.21 8.33
CA SER A 143 17.06 1.72 9.05
C SER A 143 17.67 2.96 8.39
N GLY A 144 17.50 3.14 7.07
CA GLY A 144 18.21 4.13 6.25
C GLY A 144 17.40 5.39 5.88
N GLU A 145 16.13 5.47 6.25
CA GLU A 145 15.18 6.49 5.79
C GLU A 145 15.62 7.94 5.96
N LYS A 146 16.48 8.24 6.94
CA LYS A 146 16.85 9.61 7.29
C LYS A 146 17.85 10.27 6.34
N ASP A 147 18.48 9.49 5.45
CA ASP A 147 19.71 9.91 4.78
C ASP A 147 19.62 10.06 3.25
N GLY A 148 18.45 9.85 2.62
CA GLY A 148 18.34 9.85 1.15
C GLY A 148 17.09 10.49 0.56
N ASP A 149 17.24 11.12 -0.59
CA ASP A 149 16.13 11.52 -1.47
C ASP A 149 15.91 10.43 -2.54
N TYR A 150 15.12 9.41 -2.21
CA TYR A 150 14.90 8.25 -3.08
C TYR A 150 14.04 8.57 -4.30
N TYR A 151 13.20 9.59 -4.22
CA TYR A 151 12.22 9.92 -5.26
C TYR A 151 12.92 10.32 -6.56
N PHE A 152 14.03 11.06 -6.45
CA PHE A 152 14.86 11.46 -7.59
C PHE A 152 16.11 10.59 -7.79
N ASN A 153 16.69 10.03 -6.72
CA ASN A 153 18.00 9.36 -6.82
C ASN A 153 17.94 7.83 -6.88
N ASP A 154 16.89 7.20 -6.34
CA ASP A 154 16.80 5.74 -6.28
C ASP A 154 15.35 5.24 -6.09
N ARG A 155 14.61 5.11 -7.20
CA ARG A 155 13.23 4.60 -7.19
C ARG A 155 13.08 3.22 -6.56
N SER A 156 14.14 2.41 -6.55
CA SER A 156 14.05 1.05 -6.00
C SER A 156 13.80 1.05 -4.48
N ARG A 157 14.24 2.12 -3.80
CA ARG A 157 14.12 2.27 -2.35
C ARG A 157 12.82 2.92 -1.88
N ILE A 158 12.06 3.58 -2.78
CA ILE A 158 10.78 4.23 -2.43
C ILE A 158 9.81 3.24 -1.76
N ALA A 159 9.68 2.05 -2.32
CA ALA A 159 8.78 1.01 -1.79
C ALA A 159 9.54 -0.09 -1.02
N GLY A 160 10.72 0.22 -0.50
CA GLY A 160 11.57 -0.77 0.16
C GLY A 160 10.97 -1.35 1.45
N LYS A 161 10.19 -0.54 2.20
CA LYS A 161 9.36 -1.02 3.34
C LYS A 161 8.30 -2.03 2.91
N ALA A 162 7.86 -1.98 1.66
CA ALA A 162 6.88 -2.89 1.10
C ALA A 162 7.50 -4.08 0.35
N ALA A 163 8.84 -4.22 0.32
CA ALA A 163 9.54 -5.28 -0.40
C ALA A 163 9.01 -6.70 -0.10
N PRO A 164 8.61 -7.07 1.13
CA PRO A 164 8.04 -8.39 1.42
C PRO A 164 6.78 -8.74 0.61
N LEU A 165 6.03 -7.75 0.11
CA LEU A 165 4.83 -8.00 -0.71
C LEU A 165 5.15 -8.62 -2.07
N LYS A 166 6.41 -8.51 -2.55
CA LYS A 166 6.89 -9.21 -3.77
C LYS A 166 6.83 -10.73 -3.64
N LEU A 167 6.85 -11.24 -2.40
CA LEU A 167 6.92 -12.67 -2.10
C LEU A 167 5.83 -13.50 -2.77
N SER A 168 4.61 -12.98 -2.88
CA SER A 168 3.48 -13.69 -3.50
C SER A 168 3.67 -13.94 -4.99
N ALA A 169 4.21 -12.96 -5.71
CA ALA A 169 4.48 -13.10 -7.13
C ALA A 169 5.56 -14.16 -7.37
N ILE A 170 6.59 -14.18 -6.51
CA ILE A 170 7.66 -15.18 -6.62
C ILE A 170 7.16 -16.57 -6.25
N ALA A 171 6.38 -16.70 -5.18
CA ALA A 171 5.76 -17.95 -4.78
C ALA A 171 4.95 -18.56 -5.93
N ALA A 172 4.08 -17.76 -6.57
CA ALA A 172 3.28 -18.21 -7.71
C ALA A 172 4.13 -18.68 -8.88
N LEU A 173 5.18 -17.94 -9.25
CA LEU A 173 6.06 -18.29 -10.36
C LEU A 173 6.86 -19.55 -10.10
N LEU A 174 7.33 -19.75 -8.86
CA LEU A 174 8.06 -20.95 -8.48
C LEU A 174 7.16 -22.18 -8.48
N LEU A 175 5.93 -22.06 -7.97
CA LEU A 175 4.92 -23.13 -8.03
C LEU A 175 4.54 -23.48 -9.47
N ALA A 176 4.56 -22.50 -10.38
CA ALA A 176 4.29 -22.68 -11.81
C ALA A 176 5.54 -23.11 -12.63
N GLY A 177 6.73 -23.20 -12.02
CA GLY A 177 7.98 -23.52 -12.73
C GLY A 177 8.48 -22.43 -13.69
N LEU A 178 8.09 -21.17 -13.47
CA LEU A 178 8.37 -20.01 -14.32
C LEU A 178 9.42 -19.07 -13.71
N GLU A 179 10.47 -19.64 -13.15
CA GLU A 179 11.53 -18.93 -12.40
C GLU A 179 12.21 -17.82 -13.24
N SER A 180 12.30 -18.00 -14.56
CA SER A 180 12.84 -16.99 -15.49
C SER A 180 12.03 -15.68 -15.56
N SER A 181 10.77 -15.69 -15.11
CA SER A 181 9.90 -14.52 -15.11
C SER A 181 9.95 -13.72 -13.80
N ILE A 182 10.74 -14.16 -12.82
CA ILE A 182 10.82 -13.55 -11.48
C ILE A 182 11.18 -12.06 -11.59
N ALA A 183 12.24 -11.70 -12.31
CA ALA A 183 12.67 -10.31 -12.40
C ALA A 183 11.56 -9.38 -12.95
N ALA A 184 10.85 -9.82 -14.00
CA ALA A 184 9.75 -9.06 -14.58
C ALA A 184 8.56 -8.90 -13.60
N ALA A 185 8.32 -9.91 -12.76
CA ALA A 185 7.29 -9.86 -11.73
C ALA A 185 7.65 -8.93 -10.58
N GLU A 186 8.92 -8.92 -10.17
CA GLU A 186 9.43 -7.98 -9.17
C GLU A 186 9.28 -6.54 -9.64
N GLU A 187 9.64 -6.25 -10.89
CA GLU A 187 9.47 -4.94 -11.50
C GLU A 187 7.99 -4.53 -11.54
N ALA A 188 7.11 -5.44 -11.95
CA ALA A 188 5.67 -5.17 -12.02
C ALA A 188 5.08 -4.86 -10.63
N VAL A 189 5.39 -5.68 -9.62
CA VAL A 189 4.93 -5.44 -8.25
C VAL A 189 5.54 -4.14 -7.70
N GLN A 190 6.83 -3.87 -7.96
CA GLN A 190 7.50 -2.64 -7.53
C GLN A 190 6.80 -1.38 -8.07
N GLU A 191 6.39 -1.34 -9.34
CA GLU A 191 5.67 -0.17 -9.88
C GLU A 191 4.36 0.09 -9.13
N VAL A 192 3.64 -0.97 -8.74
CA VAL A 192 2.42 -0.84 -7.95
C VAL A 192 2.71 -0.34 -6.54
N LEU A 193 3.74 -0.90 -5.88
CA LEU A 193 4.10 -0.50 -4.52
C LEU A 193 4.62 0.94 -4.46
N ILE A 194 5.33 1.42 -5.49
CA ILE A 194 5.75 2.83 -5.56
C ILE A 194 4.53 3.74 -5.65
N THR A 195 3.54 3.41 -6.48
CA THR A 195 2.32 4.23 -6.60
C THR A 195 1.47 4.18 -5.32
N LEU A 196 1.44 3.04 -4.64
CA LEU A 196 0.80 2.91 -3.33
C LEU A 196 1.49 3.82 -2.30
N GLN A 197 2.82 3.74 -2.17
CA GLN A 197 3.57 4.64 -1.30
C GLN A 197 3.34 6.12 -1.64
N MET A 198 3.22 6.45 -2.92
CA MET A 198 2.93 7.83 -3.32
C MET A 198 1.56 8.32 -2.83
N LEU A 199 0.55 7.45 -2.77
CA LEU A 199 -0.77 7.78 -2.20
C LEU A 199 -0.67 7.97 -0.69
N ASP A 200 -0.02 7.02 0.00
CA ASP A 200 0.17 7.08 1.44
C ASP A 200 0.93 8.38 1.82
N ASP A 201 2.01 8.69 1.11
CA ASP A 201 2.79 9.92 1.27
C ASP A 201 1.96 11.20 1.02
N TYR A 202 0.91 11.15 0.20
CA TYR A 202 -0.01 12.28 0.04
C TYR A 202 -0.99 12.40 1.21
N GLU A 203 -1.42 11.29 1.81
CA GLU A 203 -2.33 11.30 2.95
C GLU A 203 -1.60 11.75 4.23
N ASP A 204 -0.35 11.29 4.42
CA ASP A 204 0.39 11.43 5.68
C ASP A 204 1.41 12.60 5.68
N TRP A 205 1.46 13.43 4.63
CA TRP A 205 2.51 14.45 4.48
C TRP A 205 2.64 15.44 5.65
N GLU A 206 1.57 15.72 6.39
CA GLU A 206 1.61 16.60 7.56
C GLU A 206 2.33 15.95 8.74
N GLU A 207 2.06 14.65 8.97
CA GLU A 207 2.68 13.85 10.02
C GLU A 207 4.15 13.59 9.67
N ASP A 208 4.44 13.17 8.44
CA ASP A 208 5.81 12.93 7.96
C ASP A 208 6.68 14.18 8.03
N LEU A 209 6.11 15.35 7.73
CA LEU A 209 6.83 16.63 7.85
C LEU A 209 7.16 16.96 9.32
N ALA A 210 6.25 16.64 10.24
CA ALA A 210 6.44 16.90 11.67
C ALA A 210 7.48 15.97 12.28
N ASP A 211 7.47 14.69 11.90
CA ASP A 211 8.38 13.66 12.41
C ASP A 211 9.73 13.65 11.70
N GLY A 212 9.82 14.30 10.53
CA GLY A 212 11.02 14.33 9.70
C GLY A 212 11.24 13.01 8.95
N SER A 213 10.17 12.27 8.73
CA SER A 213 10.15 11.02 7.96
C SER A 213 10.36 11.28 6.47
N TYR A 214 10.86 10.27 5.77
CA TYR A 214 10.99 10.34 4.32
C TYR A 214 9.61 10.28 3.67
N ASN A 215 9.38 11.15 2.68
CA ASN A 215 8.11 11.23 1.96
C ASN A 215 8.37 11.79 0.54
N CYS A 216 7.86 11.12 -0.48
CA CYS A 216 8.07 11.44 -1.90
C CYS A 216 7.47 12.79 -2.28
N LEU A 217 6.30 13.15 -1.75
CA LEU A 217 5.66 14.44 -2.00
C LEU A 217 6.49 15.57 -1.39
N LEU A 218 6.98 15.41 -0.16
CA LEU A 218 7.87 16.38 0.49
C LEU A 218 9.21 16.52 -0.26
N SER A 219 9.77 15.41 -0.75
CA SER A 219 10.94 15.46 -1.64
C SER A 219 10.66 16.30 -2.89
N LEU A 220 9.56 16.05 -3.59
CA LEU A 220 9.16 16.82 -4.77
C LEU A 220 9.00 18.31 -4.45
N VAL A 221 8.33 18.65 -3.34
CA VAL A 221 8.16 20.04 -2.90
C VAL A 221 9.52 20.71 -2.67
N ARG A 222 10.44 20.01 -1.98
CA ARG A 222 11.79 20.52 -1.69
C ARG A 222 12.56 20.78 -2.97
N HIS A 223 12.58 19.83 -3.89
CA HIS A 223 13.25 19.98 -5.18
C HIS A 223 12.70 21.17 -6.00
N ARG A 224 11.37 21.40 -5.93
CA ARG A 224 10.73 22.51 -6.64
C ARG A 224 10.96 23.88 -6.02
N LEU A 225 10.93 23.98 -4.70
CA LEU A 225 11.10 25.27 -4.00
C LEU A 225 12.57 25.64 -3.78
N HIS A 226 13.44 24.63 -3.67
CA HIS A 226 14.84 24.77 -3.28
C HIS A 226 15.74 23.88 -4.18
N PRO A 227 15.79 24.12 -5.50
CA PRO A 227 16.48 23.24 -6.47
C PRO A 227 18.02 23.19 -6.32
N GLN A 228 18.59 23.94 -5.38
CA GLN A 228 20.02 23.98 -5.09
C GLN A 228 20.32 23.54 -3.64
N ASP A 229 19.30 23.12 -2.89
CA ASP A 229 19.42 22.74 -1.49
C ASP A 229 18.43 21.61 -1.15
N ASP A 230 18.86 20.37 -1.37
CA ASP A 230 18.10 19.15 -1.08
C ASP A 230 17.90 18.91 0.42
N LYS A 231 18.46 19.75 1.29
CA LYS A 231 18.28 19.72 2.75
C LYS A 231 17.48 20.91 3.28
N ALA A 232 16.89 21.71 2.39
CA ALA A 232 16.09 22.85 2.78
C ALA A 232 14.91 22.42 3.68
N VAL A 233 14.75 23.13 4.79
CA VAL A 233 13.64 22.92 5.72
C VAL A 233 12.35 23.43 5.08
N LEU A 234 11.37 22.53 4.95
CA LEU A 234 10.03 22.86 4.48
C LEU A 234 9.19 23.37 5.64
N SER A 235 8.34 24.37 5.39
CA SER A 235 7.28 24.75 6.32
C SER A 235 5.94 24.20 5.83
N PRO A 236 5.00 23.85 6.75
CA PRO A 236 3.68 23.35 6.36
C PRO A 236 2.95 24.27 5.38
N ASP A 237 3.08 25.59 5.54
CA ASP A 237 2.45 26.56 4.65
C ASP A 237 3.01 26.55 3.22
N LYS A 238 4.32 26.30 3.06
CA LYS A 238 4.94 26.16 1.74
C LYS A 238 4.47 24.89 1.04
N VAL A 239 4.34 23.79 1.78
CA VAL A 239 3.83 22.53 1.24
C VAL A 239 2.36 22.66 0.84
N ARG A 240 1.51 23.25 1.70
CA ARG A 240 0.11 23.57 1.35
C ARG A 240 0.02 24.47 0.12
N ALA A 241 0.86 25.51 0.03
CA ALA A 241 0.88 26.37 -1.15
C ALA A 241 1.28 25.59 -2.42
N PHE A 242 2.24 24.68 -2.33
CA PHE A 242 2.61 23.81 -3.44
C PHE A 242 1.45 22.92 -3.91
N ILE A 243 0.79 22.24 -2.97
CA ILE A 243 -0.33 21.33 -3.25
C ILE A 243 -1.54 22.09 -3.80
N TYR A 244 -2.03 23.10 -3.07
CA TYR A 244 -3.33 23.73 -3.32
C TYR A 244 -3.26 24.99 -4.19
N THR A 245 -2.11 25.68 -4.23
CA THR A 245 -1.99 26.97 -4.95
C THR A 245 -1.20 26.84 -6.24
N TYR A 246 -0.05 26.17 -6.24
CA TYR A 246 0.84 26.08 -7.39
C TYR A 246 0.53 24.90 -8.33
N GLY A 247 -0.38 24.01 -7.94
CA GLY A 247 -0.77 22.85 -8.74
C GLY A 247 0.30 21.76 -8.78
N GLY A 248 1.16 21.71 -7.75
CA GLY A 248 2.25 20.75 -7.64
C GLY A 248 1.78 19.30 -7.64
N LEU A 249 0.56 19.03 -7.15
CA LEU A 249 -0.01 17.69 -7.15
C LEU A 249 -0.27 17.13 -8.56
N ARG A 250 -0.39 17.99 -9.59
CA ARG A 250 -0.51 17.52 -10.99
C ARG A 250 0.74 16.77 -11.45
N GLU A 251 1.92 17.26 -11.07
CA GLU A 251 3.19 16.60 -11.41
C GLU A 251 3.32 15.27 -10.68
N TYR A 252 2.95 15.25 -9.41
CA TYR A 252 2.96 14.04 -8.59
C TYR A 252 1.99 12.97 -9.16
N ALA A 253 0.78 13.38 -9.54
CA ALA A 253 -0.17 12.51 -10.25
C ALA A 253 0.33 12.04 -11.62
N ALA A 254 1.07 12.88 -12.35
CA ALA A 254 1.66 12.49 -13.63
C ALA A 254 2.75 11.41 -13.45
N ALA A 255 3.51 11.44 -12.36
CA ALA A 255 4.46 10.39 -12.01
C ALA A 255 3.74 9.05 -11.73
N ALA A 256 2.64 9.06 -10.96
CA ALA A 256 1.81 7.87 -10.75
C ALA A 256 1.25 7.29 -12.07
N ALA A 257 0.78 8.15 -12.98
CA ALA A 257 0.35 7.72 -14.31
C ALA A 257 1.52 7.11 -15.12
N ALA A 258 2.72 7.68 -15.05
CA ALA A 258 3.90 7.13 -15.72
C ALA A 258 4.32 5.77 -15.13
N ASN A 259 4.14 5.54 -13.83
CA ASN A 259 4.31 4.22 -13.22
C ASN A 259 3.33 3.21 -13.85
N HIS A 260 2.07 3.61 -14.07
CA HIS A 260 1.06 2.76 -14.70
C HIS A 260 1.43 2.38 -16.14
N GLU A 261 1.88 3.36 -16.93
CA GLU A 261 2.37 3.11 -18.28
C GLU A 261 3.55 2.12 -18.30
N ARG A 262 4.47 2.21 -17.33
CA ARG A 262 5.56 1.24 -17.19
C ARG A 262 5.03 -0.17 -16.90
N LEU A 263 4.10 -0.31 -15.96
CA LEU A 263 3.48 -1.60 -15.63
C LEU A 263 2.85 -2.26 -16.87
N ILE A 264 2.03 -1.53 -17.64
CA ILE A 264 1.35 -2.10 -18.82
C ILE A 264 2.29 -2.37 -19.99
N SER A 265 3.38 -1.62 -20.11
CA SER A 265 4.42 -1.85 -21.12
C SER A 265 5.29 -3.07 -20.80
N GLY A 266 5.28 -3.52 -19.54
CA GLY A 266 6.02 -4.67 -19.06
C GLY A 266 5.53 -6.01 -19.61
N VAL A 267 6.37 -7.03 -19.41
CA VAL A 267 6.16 -8.40 -19.90
C VAL A 267 5.30 -9.23 -18.94
N PHE A 268 5.40 -8.96 -17.64
CA PHE A 268 4.60 -9.62 -16.61
C PHE A 268 3.26 -8.88 -16.46
N ARG A 269 2.15 -9.56 -16.78
CA ARG A 269 0.81 -8.95 -16.83
C ARG A 269 -0.19 -9.80 -16.08
N ILE A 270 -0.77 -9.21 -15.03
CA ILE A 270 -1.80 -9.83 -14.21
C ILE A 270 -2.98 -8.87 -14.14
N ASN A 271 -4.15 -9.33 -14.61
CA ASN A 271 -5.32 -8.47 -14.77
C ASN A 271 -5.73 -7.76 -13.47
N GLY A 272 -5.76 -8.48 -12.35
CA GLY A 272 -6.08 -7.90 -11.04
C GLY A 272 -5.06 -6.87 -10.58
N LEU A 273 -3.75 -7.13 -10.76
CA LEU A 273 -2.68 -6.20 -10.40
C LEU A 273 -2.75 -4.92 -11.23
N THR A 274 -2.96 -5.04 -12.55
CA THR A 274 -3.12 -3.89 -13.45
C THR A 274 -4.36 -3.06 -13.12
N ALA A 275 -5.49 -3.70 -12.86
CA ALA A 275 -6.73 -3.02 -12.50
C ALA A 275 -6.61 -2.29 -11.14
N PHE A 276 -6.00 -2.93 -10.14
CA PHE A 276 -5.70 -2.31 -8.86
C PHE A 276 -4.78 -1.11 -9.02
N HIS A 277 -3.70 -1.24 -9.81
CA HIS A 277 -2.79 -0.13 -10.05
C HIS A 277 -3.42 1.04 -10.80
N GLN A 278 -4.31 0.77 -11.76
CA GLN A 278 -5.08 1.82 -12.44
C GLN A 278 -5.94 2.61 -11.45
N MET A 279 -6.60 1.92 -10.51
CA MET A 279 -7.38 2.56 -9.45
C MET A 279 -6.51 3.49 -8.59
N LEU A 280 -5.31 3.05 -8.18
CA LEU A 280 -4.38 3.90 -7.42
C LEU A 280 -3.97 5.17 -8.21
N ALA A 281 -3.54 5.00 -9.46
CA ALA A 281 -3.15 6.13 -10.30
C ALA A 281 -4.32 7.09 -10.57
N ASP A 282 -5.53 6.55 -10.77
CA ASP A 282 -6.74 7.34 -10.96
C ASP A 282 -7.13 8.13 -9.72
N ASN A 283 -6.97 7.57 -8.51
CA ASN A 283 -7.22 8.29 -7.26
C ASN A 283 -6.35 9.54 -7.17
N LEU A 284 -5.03 9.40 -7.34
CA LEU A 284 -4.11 10.53 -7.26
C LEU A 284 -4.42 11.60 -8.33
N ARG A 285 -4.77 11.16 -9.54
CA ARG A 285 -5.20 12.05 -10.63
C ARG A 285 -6.50 12.78 -10.31
N GLN A 286 -7.49 12.09 -9.75
CA GLN A 286 -8.78 12.67 -9.38
C GLN A 286 -8.63 13.69 -8.25
N ILE A 287 -7.80 13.39 -7.24
CA ILE A 287 -7.45 14.33 -6.16
C ILE A 287 -6.82 15.60 -6.75
N ALA A 288 -5.81 15.46 -7.61
CA ALA A 288 -5.15 16.60 -8.26
C ALA A 288 -6.12 17.41 -9.13
N ALA A 289 -7.03 16.76 -9.85
CA ALA A 289 -8.05 17.42 -10.65
C ALA A 289 -9.08 18.17 -9.80
N ALA A 290 -9.52 17.59 -8.68
CA ALA A 290 -10.48 18.19 -7.77
C ALA A 290 -9.92 19.47 -7.11
N ILE A 291 -8.67 19.42 -6.63
CA ILE A 291 -7.98 20.59 -6.06
C ILE A 291 -7.91 21.74 -7.08
N GLU A 292 -7.58 21.43 -8.33
CA GLU A 292 -7.48 22.43 -9.38
C GLU A 292 -8.83 22.99 -9.83
N ALA A 293 -9.88 22.15 -9.84
CA ALA A 293 -11.24 22.62 -10.08
C ALA A 293 -11.72 23.56 -8.96
N GLU A 294 -11.46 23.22 -7.69
CA GLU A 294 -11.79 24.07 -6.55
C GLU A 294 -11.06 25.42 -6.61
N LYS A 295 -9.78 25.41 -6.98
CA LYS A 295 -8.98 26.62 -7.20
C LYS A 295 -9.56 27.52 -8.31
N LEU A 296 -10.04 26.94 -9.41
CA LEU A 296 -10.69 27.72 -10.48
C LEU A 296 -12.00 28.34 -9.99
N LEU A 297 -12.83 27.59 -9.27
CA LEU A 297 -14.07 28.10 -8.68
C LEU A 297 -13.82 29.26 -7.70
N LEU A 298 -12.78 29.17 -6.86
CA LEU A 298 -12.40 30.26 -5.96
C LEU A 298 -11.94 31.52 -6.69
N LYS A 299 -11.31 31.38 -7.88
CA LYS A 299 -10.92 32.51 -8.74
C LYS A 299 -12.11 33.19 -9.40
N GLU A 300 -13.22 32.48 -9.61
CA GLU A 300 -14.48 33.05 -10.11
C GLU A 300 -15.22 33.88 -9.04
N GLY A 301 -14.78 33.83 -7.78
CA GLY A 301 -15.24 34.68 -6.67
C GLY A 301 -16.04 33.94 -5.61
N GLY A 302 -16.06 34.48 -4.39
CA GLY A 302 -16.67 33.83 -3.22
C GLY A 302 -18.17 33.56 -3.35
N LEU A 303 -18.90 34.38 -4.11
CA LEU A 303 -20.32 34.18 -4.39
C LEU A 303 -20.56 33.00 -5.34
N GLN A 304 -19.76 32.87 -6.39
CA GLN A 304 -19.83 31.75 -7.35
C GLN A 304 -19.49 30.42 -6.67
N TYR A 305 -18.46 30.43 -5.82
CA TYR A 305 -18.09 29.29 -4.98
C TYR A 305 -19.23 28.87 -4.04
N TRP A 306 -19.82 29.82 -3.32
CA TRP A 306 -20.95 29.58 -2.42
C TRP A 306 -22.17 29.00 -3.14
N LEU A 307 -22.55 29.57 -4.30
CA LEU A 307 -23.64 29.07 -5.13
C LEU A 307 -23.37 27.65 -5.63
N SER A 308 -22.14 27.36 -6.07
CA SER A 308 -21.77 26.03 -6.58
C SER A 308 -21.84 24.92 -5.52
N ARG A 309 -21.57 25.24 -4.25
CA ARG A 309 -21.67 24.27 -3.14
C ARG A 309 -23.12 24.05 -2.70
N HIS A 310 -23.91 25.11 -2.55
CA HIS A 310 -25.29 24.97 -2.06
C HIS A 310 -26.30 24.54 -3.14
N MET A 311 -26.08 24.85 -4.41
CA MET A 311 -26.93 24.30 -5.48
C MET A 311 -26.69 22.81 -5.72
N LYS A 312 -25.49 22.28 -5.43
CA LYS A 312 -25.21 20.83 -5.47
C LYS A 312 -25.94 20.08 -4.37
N GLU A 313 -26.09 20.66 -3.18
CA GLU A 313 -26.85 20.10 -2.05
C GLU A 313 -28.38 20.12 -2.29
N GLU A 314 -28.90 21.12 -3.01
CA GLU A 314 -30.32 21.16 -3.41
C GLU A 314 -30.68 20.21 -4.56
N LEU A 315 -29.72 19.88 -5.43
CA LEU A 315 -29.92 18.90 -6.50
C LEU A 315 -29.78 17.45 -6.01
N SER A 316 -28.96 17.19 -4.99
CA SER A 316 -28.86 15.86 -4.36
C SER A 316 -30.04 15.57 -3.43
N SER A 317 -30.61 16.57 -2.76
CA SER A 317 -31.81 16.42 -1.93
C SER A 317 -33.10 16.25 -2.75
N ASN A 318 -33.20 16.84 -3.95
CA ASN A 318 -34.35 16.65 -4.85
C ASN A 318 -34.37 15.30 -5.61
N ASN A 319 -33.24 14.57 -5.67
CA ASN A 319 -33.20 13.24 -6.28
C ASN A 319 -33.52 12.11 -5.28
N SER A 320 -33.45 12.36 -3.97
CA SER A 320 -33.91 11.40 -2.94
C SER A 320 -35.43 11.32 -2.79
N ASP A 321 -36.16 12.37 -3.20
CA ASP A 321 -37.63 12.41 -3.05
C ASP A 321 -38.41 11.80 -4.23
N ASN A 322 -37.74 11.43 -5.33
CA ASN A 322 -38.38 10.85 -6.52
C ASN A 322 -38.22 9.32 -6.68
N ASN A 323 -37.55 8.64 -5.73
CA ASN A 323 -37.41 7.18 -5.73
C ASN A 323 -38.20 6.47 -4.61
N GLN A 324 -39.13 7.17 -3.96
CA GLN A 324 -40.18 6.55 -3.16
C GLN A 324 -41.53 6.69 -3.87
N LYS A 325 -41.75 5.83 -4.87
CA LYS A 325 -43.10 5.34 -5.22
C LYS A 325 -43.03 4.02 -5.96
#